data_AF-D5U970-F1
#
_entry.id   AF-D5U970-F1
#
_cell.length_a   1.000
_cell.length_b   1.000
_cell.length_c   1.000
_cell.angle_alpha   90.00
_cell.angle_beta   90.00
_cell.angle_gamma   90.00
#
_symmetry.space_group_name_H-M   'P 1'
#
loop_
_entity.id
_entity.type
_entity.pdbx_description
1 polymer ?
#
loop_
_entity_poly.entity_id
_entity_poly.type
_entity_poly.pdbx_seq_one_letter_code
_entity_poly.pdbx_strand_id
1 'polypeptide(L)'
;MNNNNLFFKICLSLLIICFITFIILYTSAGKERVGYLSNFIFDDNHINRTLQLNGFDIEETKKIFTTDDKLDNNAITNYIFTNEAITNYSYGLKMGYYSKIFKHSDLYMVYPNVNKILENNSFIKEIKMDEGGSPFGNLISEKILEYNEKIDNIIYVLAFKLNIDIILIALGSIILISLFIKYADNKIIKNVPLLFVLLLSFTILLFIIFFIKDKGGRQLNIVLGGWDLFADFYNVLRFIARKDPYFDYVLGQAYQSYLPLSYLLIYPFSIIRNYANMSLYDVQVDPVSNMSLVIFMFIAVLLFILFLKKLYSKKDYNYIIPLLLFITTPVIFTIERANIMFHTAAFVVMFLCLYKSEKKYEQIIALICLGIASALKVYPVLLGFLLLQEKRYKDIVIGASITLGLVFLPFFFFNKHSFLENFVQFISNGKLFSELFPIRDGLALFISKFGISITLSKMILFILFIISIIYSFVANEYWKKVLLLIIISIQTPTTAYYSELFMYPVLILFLIKDKFYKIDYIFLILFVLLLMPFQTSIPVSATLGTFLSGSIWLVVLIETILTRTNILIKNIKIV
;
A
#
# COMPACT_ATOMS: atom_id res chain seq x y z
N MET A 1 -2.53 41.82 -12.08
CA MET A 1 -1.46 41.29 -11.19
C MET A 1 -1.48 41.84 -9.74
N ASN A 2 -2.56 42.47 -9.22
CA ASN A 2 -2.58 42.97 -7.83
C ASN A 2 -3.39 42.15 -6.79
N ASN A 3 -4.23 41.18 -7.19
CA ASN A 3 -5.07 40.43 -6.24
C ASN A 3 -4.42 39.15 -5.66
N ASN A 4 -3.38 38.61 -6.29
CA ASN A 4 -2.74 37.38 -5.80
C ASN A 4 -2.02 37.59 -4.46
N ASN A 5 -1.50 38.79 -4.20
CA ASN A 5 -0.84 39.12 -2.94
C ASN A 5 -1.82 39.27 -1.78
N LEU A 6 -3.03 39.81 -2.02
CA LEU A 6 -4.05 39.96 -0.97
C LEU A 6 -4.67 38.60 -0.63
N PHE A 7 -5.02 37.81 -1.65
CA PHE A 7 -5.52 36.45 -1.45
C PHE A 7 -4.50 35.57 -0.72
N PHE A 8 -3.23 35.64 -1.08
CA PHE A 8 -2.15 34.93 -0.40
C PHE A 8 -1.98 35.37 1.06
N LYS A 9 -2.03 36.68 1.36
CA LYS A 9 -1.97 37.19 2.74
C LYS A 9 -3.15 36.68 3.57
N ILE A 10 -4.36 36.65 2.99
CA ILE A 10 -5.55 36.12 3.65
C ILE A 10 -5.38 34.62 3.92
N CYS A 11 -4.96 33.82 2.93
CA CYS A 11 -4.72 32.39 3.11
C CYS A 11 -3.62 32.10 4.13
N LEU A 12 -2.52 32.86 4.13
CA LEU A 12 -1.43 32.69 5.09
C LEU A 12 -1.85 33.07 6.52
N SER A 13 -2.59 34.17 6.69
CA SER A 13 -3.14 34.57 7.98
C SER A 13 -4.13 33.53 8.52
N LEU A 14 -5.02 33.02 7.66
CA LEU A 14 -5.93 31.94 8.03
C LEU A 14 -5.18 30.67 8.41
N LEU A 15 -4.11 30.32 7.70
CA LEU A 15 -3.31 29.14 7.98
C LEU A 15 -2.52 29.27 9.29
N ILE A 16 -1.95 30.44 9.57
CA ILE A 16 -1.30 30.75 10.86
C ILE A 16 -2.31 30.67 11.99
N ILE A 17 -3.51 31.23 11.80
CA ILE A 17 -4.59 31.14 12.79
C ILE A 17 -4.96 29.68 13.01
N CYS A 18 -5.21 28.89 11.96
CA CYS A 18 -5.51 27.46 12.08
C CYS A 18 -4.40 26.68 12.81
N PHE A 19 -3.13 26.97 12.51
CA PHE A 19 -1.99 26.31 13.13
C PHE A 19 -1.85 26.68 14.61
N ILE A 20 -2.00 27.95 14.97
CA ILE A 20 -1.99 28.42 16.36
C ILE A 20 -3.17 27.83 17.13
N THR A 21 -4.38 27.88 16.57
CA THR A 21 -5.58 27.27 17.14
C THR A 21 -5.36 25.78 17.38
N PHE A 22 -4.73 25.07 16.43
CA PHE A 22 -4.42 23.65 16.58
C PHE A 22 -3.38 23.37 17.67
N ILE A 23 -2.29 24.16 17.75
CA ILE A 23 -1.30 24.03 18.84
C ILE A 23 -1.97 24.24 20.21
N ILE A 24 -2.82 25.25 20.33
CA ILE A 24 -3.56 25.53 21.56
C ILE A 24 -4.47 24.34 21.91
N LEU A 25 -5.19 23.81 20.94
CA LEU A 25 -6.06 22.64 21.14
C LEU A 25 -5.27 21.39 21.55
N TYR A 26 -4.15 21.09 20.88
CA TYR A 26 -3.28 19.95 21.15
C TYR A 26 -2.59 20.01 22.52
N THR A 27 -1.96 21.15 22.83
CA THR A 27 -1.32 21.36 24.14
C THR A 27 -2.33 21.37 25.28
N SER A 28 -3.58 21.78 25.01
CA SER A 28 -4.66 21.70 25.98
C SER A 28 -5.13 20.26 26.20
N ALA A 29 -5.10 19.39 25.18
CA ALA A 29 -5.61 18.03 25.28
C ALA A 29 -4.93 17.20 26.39
N GLY A 30 -3.59 17.19 26.42
CA GLY A 30 -2.79 16.37 27.33
C GLY A 30 -2.71 16.84 28.79
N LYS A 31 -3.41 17.91 29.19
CA LYS A 31 -3.46 18.34 30.58
C LYS A 31 -4.32 17.40 31.42
N GLU A 32 -3.81 17.01 32.59
CA GLU A 32 -4.61 16.29 33.58
C GLU A 32 -5.81 17.14 34.00
N ARG A 33 -6.97 16.49 34.07
CA ARG A 33 -8.24 17.09 34.48
C ARG A 33 -8.91 16.20 35.51
N VAL A 34 -9.80 16.81 36.26
CA VAL A 34 -10.60 16.11 37.26
C VAL A 34 -12.03 15.98 36.76
N GLY A 35 -12.58 14.78 36.88
CA GLY A 35 -13.96 14.42 36.60
C GLY A 35 -14.48 13.45 37.64
N TYR A 36 -15.50 12.69 37.26
CA TYR A 36 -16.16 11.73 38.16
C TYR A 36 -16.71 10.54 37.37
N LEU A 37 -16.82 9.37 38.00
CA LEU A 37 -17.60 8.25 37.47
C LEU A 37 -19.04 8.38 37.96
N SER A 38 -19.99 8.06 37.09
CA SER A 38 -21.43 8.18 37.36
C SER A 38 -22.23 7.27 36.42
N ASN A 39 -23.55 7.24 36.59
CA ASN A 39 -24.48 6.46 35.78
C ASN A 39 -24.11 4.98 35.83
N PHE A 40 -24.07 4.42 37.05
CA PHE A 40 -23.74 3.02 37.26
C PHE A 40 -24.91 2.14 36.79
N ILE A 41 -24.75 1.55 35.60
CA ILE A 41 -25.78 0.73 34.97
C ILE A 41 -25.66 -0.71 35.47
N PHE A 42 -26.77 -1.27 35.93
CA PHE A 42 -26.87 -2.65 36.40
C PHE A 42 -27.94 -3.39 35.58
N ASP A 43 -27.63 -3.62 34.29
CA ASP A 43 -28.52 -4.31 33.35
C ASP A 43 -28.28 -5.83 33.33
N ASP A 44 -28.99 -6.55 32.45
CA ASP A 44 -28.93 -8.01 32.36
C ASP A 44 -27.51 -8.56 32.15
N ASN A 45 -26.63 -7.82 31.45
CA ASN A 45 -25.24 -8.23 31.25
C ASN A 45 -24.45 -8.15 32.55
N HIS A 46 -24.68 -7.07 33.31
CA HIS A 46 -24.05 -6.83 34.60
C HIS A 46 -24.58 -7.76 35.71
N ILE A 47 -25.87 -8.11 35.67
CA ILE A 47 -26.47 -9.14 36.52
C ILE A 47 -25.77 -10.48 36.29
N ASN A 48 -25.69 -10.93 35.03
CA ASN A 48 -25.03 -12.18 34.66
C ASN A 48 -23.57 -12.20 35.12
N ARG A 49 -22.84 -11.11 34.86
CA ARG A 49 -21.43 -10.99 35.24
C ARG A 49 -21.26 -11.01 36.76
N THR A 50 -22.15 -10.36 37.51
CA THR A 50 -22.15 -10.35 38.98
C THR A 50 -22.36 -11.75 39.54
N LEU A 51 -23.34 -12.51 39.05
CA LEU A 51 -23.56 -13.89 39.48
C LEU A 51 -22.32 -14.76 39.22
N GLN A 52 -21.75 -14.66 38.02
CA GLN A 52 -20.54 -15.39 37.64
C GLN A 52 -19.35 -15.06 38.54
N LEU A 53 -19.14 -13.77 38.85
CA LEU A 53 -18.03 -13.30 39.69
C LEU A 53 -18.10 -13.84 41.13
N ASN A 54 -19.29 -14.24 41.59
CA ASN A 54 -19.51 -14.78 42.94
C ASN A 54 -19.83 -16.29 42.93
N GLY A 55 -19.60 -16.98 41.81
CA GLY A 55 -19.71 -18.44 41.72
C GLY A 55 -21.13 -19.00 41.60
N PHE A 56 -22.12 -18.17 41.28
CA PHE A 56 -23.49 -18.61 41.03
C PHE A 56 -23.67 -19.06 39.57
N ASP A 57 -24.46 -20.12 39.36
CA ASP A 57 -24.90 -20.52 38.03
C ASP A 57 -25.98 -19.53 37.52
N ILE A 58 -25.73 -18.93 36.36
CA ILE A 58 -26.57 -17.87 35.80
C ILE A 58 -27.96 -18.40 35.45
N GLU A 59 -28.04 -19.58 34.81
CA GLU A 59 -29.29 -20.13 34.29
C GLU A 59 -30.15 -20.68 35.43
N GLU A 60 -29.55 -21.41 36.38
CA GLU A 60 -30.27 -21.90 37.55
C GLU A 60 -30.79 -20.75 38.42
N THR A 61 -29.96 -19.72 38.64
CA THR A 61 -30.36 -18.56 39.45
C THR A 61 -31.51 -17.81 38.77
N LYS A 62 -31.42 -17.52 37.47
CA LYS A 62 -32.48 -16.81 36.73
C LYS A 62 -33.79 -17.59 36.67
N LYS A 63 -33.72 -18.92 36.63
CA LYS A 63 -34.91 -19.78 36.62
C LYS A 63 -35.76 -19.60 37.89
N ILE A 64 -35.13 -19.34 39.04
CA ILE A 64 -35.84 -19.10 40.32
C ILE A 64 -36.72 -17.83 40.25
N PHE A 65 -36.30 -16.83 39.47
CA PHE A 65 -36.98 -15.55 39.32
C PHE A 65 -37.80 -15.42 38.03
N THR A 66 -37.98 -16.53 37.30
CA THR A 66 -38.77 -16.55 36.06
C THR A 66 -40.16 -17.15 36.33
N THR A 67 -41.22 -16.40 36.02
CA THR A 67 -42.62 -16.88 36.06
C THR A 67 -43.28 -16.62 34.71
N ASP A 68 -44.03 -17.58 34.18
CA ASP A 68 -44.68 -17.50 32.85
C ASP A 68 -43.72 -17.05 31.73
N ASP A 69 -42.51 -17.65 31.69
CA ASP A 69 -41.41 -17.33 30.77
C ASP A 69 -40.95 -15.86 30.80
N LYS A 70 -41.24 -15.12 31.88
CA LYS A 70 -40.78 -13.75 32.11
C LYS A 70 -39.93 -13.67 33.37
N LEU A 71 -38.69 -13.20 33.20
CA LEU A 71 -37.76 -12.92 34.29
C LEU A 71 -38.19 -11.65 35.04
N ASP A 72 -38.34 -11.74 36.35
CA ASP A 72 -38.52 -10.58 37.22
C ASP A 72 -37.15 -9.96 37.54
N ASN A 73 -36.76 -8.97 36.73
CA ASN A 73 -35.51 -8.24 36.88
C ASN A 73 -35.41 -7.47 38.22
N ASN A 74 -36.52 -7.07 38.82
CA ASN A 74 -36.48 -6.40 40.13
C ASN A 74 -36.23 -7.40 41.26
N ALA A 75 -36.88 -8.56 41.21
CA ALA A 75 -36.71 -9.60 42.21
C ALA A 75 -35.29 -10.17 42.23
N ILE A 76 -34.71 -10.47 41.07
CA ILE A 76 -33.32 -10.94 40.97
C ILE A 76 -32.31 -9.87 41.39
N THR A 77 -32.54 -8.60 41.03
CA THR A 77 -31.67 -7.49 41.46
C THR A 77 -31.71 -7.31 42.98
N ASN A 78 -32.91 -7.39 43.58
CA ASN A 78 -33.06 -7.32 45.03
C ASN A 78 -32.38 -8.51 45.74
N TYR A 79 -32.50 -9.71 45.20
CA TYR A 79 -31.75 -10.89 45.68
C TYR A 79 -30.24 -10.64 45.64
N ILE A 80 -29.73 -10.11 44.52
CA ILE A 80 -28.30 -9.82 44.38
C ILE A 80 -27.81 -8.82 45.43
N PHE A 81 -28.56 -7.75 45.69
CA PHE A 81 -28.15 -6.69 46.62
C PHE A 81 -28.38 -7.00 48.11
N THR A 82 -29.17 -8.03 48.43
CA THR A 82 -29.45 -8.43 49.82
C THR A 82 -28.75 -9.72 50.25
N ASN A 83 -28.15 -10.45 49.31
CA ASN A 83 -27.45 -11.70 49.60
C ASN A 83 -25.99 -11.44 50.04
N GLU A 84 -25.68 -11.73 51.30
CA GLU A 84 -24.35 -11.53 51.89
C GLU A 84 -23.24 -12.37 51.23
N ALA A 85 -23.57 -13.45 50.50
CA ALA A 85 -22.60 -14.24 49.75
C ALA A 85 -22.11 -13.54 48.47
N ILE A 86 -22.78 -12.48 48.02
CA ILE A 86 -22.39 -11.70 46.84
C ILE A 86 -21.57 -10.49 47.29
N THR A 87 -20.27 -10.55 46.99
CA THR A 87 -19.30 -9.54 47.43
C THR A 87 -18.70 -8.74 46.27
N ASN A 88 -19.02 -9.07 45.02
CA ASN A 88 -18.44 -8.42 43.83
C ASN A 88 -19.53 -8.07 42.81
N TYR A 89 -19.71 -6.79 42.53
CA TYR A 89 -20.78 -6.26 41.68
C TYR A 89 -20.18 -5.67 40.40
N SER A 90 -20.68 -6.10 39.25
CA SER A 90 -20.31 -5.52 37.95
C SER A 90 -21.24 -4.37 37.61
N TYR A 91 -20.69 -3.23 37.16
CA TYR A 91 -21.48 -2.09 36.70
C TYR A 91 -20.96 -1.55 35.37
N GLY A 92 -21.86 -1.12 34.51
CA GLY A 92 -21.54 -0.20 33.42
C GLY A 92 -21.34 1.19 34.00
N LEU A 93 -20.46 2.00 33.44
CA LEU A 93 -20.15 3.33 33.96
C LEU A 93 -20.03 4.37 32.85
N LYS A 94 -20.17 5.63 33.24
CA LYS A 94 -19.88 6.78 32.40
C LYS A 94 -18.99 7.78 33.12
N MET A 95 -17.94 8.20 32.43
CA MET A 95 -17.10 9.31 32.83
C MET A 95 -17.82 10.65 32.63
N GLY A 96 -17.98 11.38 33.73
CA GLY A 96 -18.49 12.74 33.81
C GLY A 96 -17.38 13.77 33.94
N TYR A 97 -17.69 15.02 33.57
CA TYR A 97 -16.73 16.11 33.47
C TYR A 97 -17.17 17.32 34.29
N TYR A 98 -16.27 17.86 35.11
CA TYR A 98 -16.46 19.14 35.80
C TYR A 98 -16.23 20.34 34.89
N SER A 99 -15.24 20.26 34.01
CA SER A 99 -14.97 21.30 33.02
C SER A 99 -16.05 21.30 31.92
N LYS A 100 -16.54 22.49 31.57
CA LYS A 100 -17.43 22.69 30.41
C LYS A 100 -16.67 22.64 29.08
N ILE A 101 -15.36 22.89 29.11
CA ILE A 101 -14.52 22.94 27.90
C ILE A 101 -14.23 21.50 27.47
N PHE A 102 -14.62 21.15 26.23
CA PHE A 102 -14.49 19.83 25.59
C PHE A 102 -15.48 18.74 26.01
N LYS A 103 -16.51 19.09 26.79
CA LYS A 103 -17.62 18.18 27.10
C LYS A 103 -18.34 17.80 25.81
N HIS A 104 -18.48 16.49 25.53
CA HIS A 104 -19.10 15.96 24.29
C HIS A 104 -18.40 16.38 22.99
N SER A 105 -17.07 16.54 23.00
CA SER A 105 -16.34 16.94 21.80
C SER A 105 -16.18 15.79 20.80
N ASP A 106 -16.61 16.00 19.56
CA ASP A 106 -16.31 15.08 18.45
C ASP A 106 -14.81 15.02 18.08
N LEU A 107 -14.02 15.96 18.61
CA LEU A 107 -12.59 16.08 18.33
C LEU A 107 -11.72 15.22 19.26
N TYR A 108 -12.22 14.87 20.45
CA TYR A 108 -11.40 14.24 21.50
C TYR A 108 -11.98 12.92 22.00
N MET A 109 -11.07 11.97 22.18
CA MET A 109 -11.20 10.77 22.99
C MET A 109 -10.76 11.07 24.44
N VAL A 110 -11.27 10.27 25.38
CA VAL A 110 -11.12 10.48 26.83
C VAL A 110 -10.41 9.28 27.45
N TYR A 111 -9.39 9.55 28.25
CA TYR A 111 -8.56 8.52 28.88
C TYR A 111 -8.48 8.75 30.40
N PRO A 112 -9.34 8.08 31.18
CA PRO A 112 -9.22 8.05 32.63
C PRO A 112 -7.93 7.33 33.05
N ASN A 113 -7.28 7.81 34.11
CA ASN A 113 -6.12 7.16 34.70
C ASN A 113 -6.57 5.99 35.59
N VAL A 114 -6.76 4.82 34.97
CA VAL A 114 -7.22 3.59 35.63
C VAL A 114 -6.41 3.25 36.89
N ASN A 115 -5.09 3.39 36.86
CA ASN A 115 -4.24 3.07 38.01
C ASN A 115 -4.55 3.97 39.21
N LYS A 116 -4.64 5.30 39.01
CA LYS A 116 -5.00 6.23 40.09
C LYS A 116 -6.43 6.00 40.60
N ILE A 117 -7.36 5.54 39.75
CA ILE A 117 -8.72 5.20 40.17
C ILE A 117 -8.70 4.03 41.15
N LEU A 118 -7.98 2.96 40.82
CA LEU A 118 -7.85 1.77 41.67
C LEU A 118 -7.10 2.07 42.98
N GLU A 119 -6.05 2.90 42.93
CA GLU A 119 -5.31 3.32 44.12
C GLU A 119 -6.18 4.14 45.10
N ASN A 120 -7.00 5.06 44.58
CA ASN A 120 -7.79 5.96 45.40
C ASN A 120 -9.13 5.35 45.86
N ASN A 121 -9.58 4.25 45.25
CA ASN A 121 -10.86 3.62 45.54
C ASN A 121 -10.65 2.11 45.76
N SER A 122 -10.27 1.75 46.98
CA SER A 122 -9.94 0.36 47.36
C SER A 122 -11.08 -0.65 47.16
N PHE A 123 -12.33 -0.18 47.13
CA PHE A 123 -13.51 -1.01 46.86
C PHE A 123 -13.67 -1.35 45.36
N ILE A 124 -12.94 -0.71 44.44
CA ILE A 124 -12.98 -1.03 43.01
C ILE A 124 -11.88 -2.06 42.72
N LYS A 125 -12.27 -3.26 42.31
CA LYS A 125 -11.33 -4.34 41.97
C LYS A 125 -10.80 -4.27 40.55
N GLU A 126 -11.66 -3.85 39.63
CA GLU A 126 -11.33 -3.82 38.21
C GLU A 126 -12.10 -2.67 37.55
N ILE A 127 -11.46 -2.00 36.59
CA ILE A 127 -12.12 -1.03 35.72
C ILE A 127 -11.53 -1.12 34.31
N LYS A 128 -12.42 -1.18 33.31
CA LYS A 128 -12.07 -1.27 31.89
C LYS A 128 -12.96 -0.34 31.08
N MET A 129 -12.35 0.47 30.22
CA MET A 129 -13.09 1.33 29.27
C MET A 129 -13.36 0.54 27.98
N ASP A 130 -14.52 0.74 27.34
CA ASP A 130 -15.00 -0.10 26.23
C ASP A 130 -14.13 -0.02 24.96
N GLU A 131 -13.66 1.19 24.62
CA GLU A 131 -12.75 1.44 23.50
C GLU A 131 -11.57 2.28 23.99
N GLY A 132 -10.41 2.20 23.31
CA GLY A 132 -9.22 2.98 23.62
C GLY A 132 -9.44 4.49 23.40
N GLY A 133 -10.11 5.15 24.36
CA GLY A 133 -10.54 6.55 24.26
C GLY A 133 -12.03 6.83 24.52
N SER A 134 -12.80 5.85 25.02
CA SER A 134 -14.23 6.00 25.31
C SER A 134 -14.49 6.61 26.70
N PRO A 135 -15.57 7.40 26.89
CA PRO A 135 -16.05 7.79 28.21
C PRO A 135 -16.90 6.71 28.89
N PHE A 136 -17.16 5.59 28.22
CA PHE A 136 -17.95 4.47 28.72
C PHE A 136 -17.06 3.27 29.02
N GLY A 137 -17.45 2.50 30.02
CA GLY A 137 -16.72 1.32 30.45
C GLY A 137 -17.50 0.49 31.44
N ASN A 138 -16.79 -0.42 32.08
CA ASN A 138 -17.30 -1.34 33.08
C ASN A 138 -16.35 -1.35 34.29
N LEU A 139 -16.91 -1.50 35.49
CA LEU A 139 -16.14 -1.71 36.71
C LEU A 139 -16.65 -2.90 37.52
N ILE A 140 -15.80 -3.42 38.40
CA ILE A 140 -16.14 -4.38 39.45
C ILE A 140 -15.92 -3.71 40.80
N SER A 141 -16.95 -3.70 41.64
CA SER A 141 -16.97 -3.04 42.95
C SER A 141 -17.30 -4.05 44.05
N GLU A 142 -16.67 -3.92 45.21
CA GLU A 142 -17.06 -4.62 46.45
C GLU A 142 -18.23 -3.93 47.17
N LYS A 143 -18.49 -2.67 46.80
CA LYS A 143 -19.60 -1.86 47.31
C LYS A 143 -20.76 -1.84 46.31
N ILE A 144 -21.99 -1.93 46.80
CA ILE A 144 -23.18 -1.63 45.99
C ILE A 144 -23.19 -0.14 45.64
N LEU A 145 -23.27 0.17 44.35
CA LEU A 145 -23.31 1.53 43.82
C LEU A 145 -24.71 1.85 43.31
N GLU A 146 -25.23 3.02 43.67
CA GLU A 146 -26.50 3.51 43.13
C GLU A 146 -26.30 4.15 41.75
N TYR A 147 -27.33 4.11 40.89
CA TYR A 147 -27.26 4.69 39.54
C TYR A 147 -26.80 6.16 39.52
N ASN A 148 -27.24 6.96 40.50
CA ASN A 148 -26.91 8.38 40.62
C ASN A 148 -25.69 8.68 41.51
N GLU A 149 -25.06 7.64 42.09
CA GLU A 149 -23.85 7.81 42.89
C GLU A 149 -22.70 8.36 42.03
N LYS A 150 -21.81 9.12 42.66
CA LYS A 150 -20.63 9.70 42.01
C LYS A 150 -19.38 9.29 42.74
N ILE A 151 -18.38 8.88 41.96
CA ILE A 151 -17.02 8.68 42.44
C ILE A 151 -16.19 9.84 41.91
N ASP A 152 -15.85 10.76 42.81
CA ASP A 152 -15.19 12.02 42.47
C ASP A 152 -13.67 11.89 42.35
N ASN A 153 -13.02 12.99 41.96
CA ASN A 153 -11.57 13.12 41.89
C ASN A 153 -10.90 12.17 40.88
N ILE A 154 -11.62 11.83 39.81
CA ILE A 154 -11.12 10.95 38.76
C ILE A 154 -10.25 11.75 37.80
N ILE A 155 -8.96 11.41 37.76
CA ILE A 155 -8.00 12.07 36.89
C ILE A 155 -8.10 11.48 35.48
N TYR A 156 -8.20 12.34 34.46
CA TYR A 156 -8.23 11.94 33.06
C TYR A 156 -7.49 12.94 32.16
N VAL A 157 -7.12 12.46 30.97
CA VAL A 157 -6.56 13.28 29.88
C VAL A 157 -7.41 13.12 28.61
N LEU A 158 -7.30 14.09 27.71
CA LEU A 158 -7.93 14.03 26.39
C LEU A 158 -6.88 13.75 25.31
N ALA A 159 -7.24 12.99 24.28
CA ALA A 159 -6.42 12.84 23.07
C ALA A 159 -7.28 12.99 21.81
N PHE A 160 -6.70 13.44 20.70
CA PHE A 160 -7.47 13.70 19.48
C PHE A 160 -8.01 12.42 18.84
N LYS A 161 -9.25 12.49 18.32
CA LYS A 161 -9.91 11.43 17.55
C LYS A 161 -9.35 11.28 16.14
N LEU A 162 -8.93 12.38 15.52
CA LEU A 162 -8.26 12.38 14.21
C LEU A 162 -6.78 12.03 14.36
N ASN A 163 -6.30 11.15 13.50
CA ASN A 163 -4.88 10.81 13.41
C ASN A 163 -4.07 12.08 13.06
N ILE A 164 -3.32 12.59 14.03
CA ILE A 164 -2.50 13.82 13.94
C ILE A 164 -1.61 13.82 12.69
N ASP A 165 -1.19 12.64 12.26
CA ASP A 165 -0.39 12.44 11.06
C ASP A 165 -1.10 12.99 9.81
N ILE A 166 -2.41 12.73 9.63
CA ILE A 166 -3.21 13.18 8.48
C ILE A 166 -3.28 14.71 8.41
N ILE A 167 -3.46 15.35 9.56
CA ILE A 167 -3.56 16.82 9.65
C ILE A 167 -2.20 17.46 9.38
N LEU A 168 -1.10 16.90 9.92
CA LEU A 168 0.25 17.38 9.68
C LEU A 168 0.69 17.19 8.22
N ILE A 169 0.30 16.09 7.57
CA ILE A 169 0.55 15.88 6.13
C ILE A 169 -0.26 16.89 5.32
N ALA A 170 -1.54 17.08 5.61
CA ALA A 170 -2.38 18.02 4.86
C ALA A 170 -1.85 19.46 5.00
N LEU A 171 -1.54 19.88 6.23
CA LEU A 171 -0.96 21.20 6.49
C LEU A 171 0.44 21.34 5.88
N GLY A 172 1.30 20.33 6.01
CA GLY A 172 2.63 20.32 5.38
C GLY A 172 2.57 20.38 3.85
N SER A 173 1.62 19.68 3.25
CA SER A 173 1.35 19.70 1.81
C SER A 173 0.86 21.07 1.34
N ILE A 174 -0.05 21.71 2.10
CA ILE A 174 -0.56 23.05 1.80
C ILE A 174 0.54 24.11 2.00
N ILE A 175 1.34 23.99 3.06
CA ILE A 175 2.51 24.85 3.33
C ILE A 175 3.54 24.70 2.22
N LEU A 176 3.79 23.48 1.73
CA LEU A 176 4.71 23.28 0.60
C LEU A 176 4.17 23.78 -0.70
N ILE A 177 2.91 23.53 -1.03
CA ILE A 177 2.29 24.05 -2.25
C ILE A 177 2.32 25.58 -2.21
N SER A 178 2.04 26.20 -1.06
CA SER A 178 2.05 27.66 -0.90
C SER A 178 3.47 28.27 -0.88
N LEU A 179 4.44 27.63 -0.22
CA LEU A 179 5.86 28.03 -0.26
C LEU A 179 6.45 27.81 -1.64
N PHE A 180 6.09 26.72 -2.32
CA PHE A 180 6.50 26.42 -3.68
C PHE A 180 5.95 27.44 -4.68
N ILE A 181 4.67 27.78 -4.59
CA ILE A 181 4.03 28.82 -5.41
C ILE A 181 4.64 30.21 -5.14
N LYS A 182 5.07 30.51 -3.90
CA LYS A 182 5.63 31.81 -3.51
C LYS A 182 7.11 31.99 -3.84
N TYR A 183 7.95 30.96 -3.64
CA TYR A 183 9.41 31.04 -3.73
C TYR A 183 10.00 30.47 -5.01
N ALA A 184 9.21 29.70 -5.78
CA ALA A 184 9.68 29.34 -7.10
C ALA A 184 9.70 30.60 -7.96
N ASP A 185 10.90 31.13 -8.15
CA ASP A 185 11.24 31.91 -9.33
C ASP A 185 10.62 31.21 -10.55
N ASN A 186 10.09 31.98 -11.51
CA ASN A 186 9.54 31.43 -12.76
C ASN A 186 10.50 30.39 -13.39
N LYS A 187 11.80 30.49 -13.10
CA LYS A 187 12.85 29.54 -13.49
C LYS A 187 12.76 28.16 -12.80
N ILE A 188 12.42 28.07 -11.52
CA ILE A 188 12.29 26.79 -10.77
C ILE A 188 11.02 26.06 -11.16
N ILE A 189 9.87 26.75 -11.22
CA ILE A 189 8.61 26.14 -11.71
C ILE A 189 8.81 25.57 -13.10
N LYS A 190 9.55 26.27 -13.97
CA LYS A 190 9.88 25.78 -15.32
C LYS A 190 10.84 24.57 -15.33
N ASN A 191 11.58 24.30 -14.26
CA ASN A 191 12.49 23.16 -14.14
C ASN A 191 11.79 21.97 -13.46
N VAL A 192 10.94 21.28 -14.22
CA VAL A 192 10.15 20.14 -13.72
C VAL A 192 10.98 19.01 -13.09
N PRO A 193 12.16 18.62 -13.61
CA PRO A 193 13.05 17.66 -12.93
C PRO A 193 13.50 18.11 -11.54
N LEU A 194 13.88 19.37 -11.37
CA LEU A 194 14.23 19.91 -10.05
C LEU A 194 13.01 19.88 -9.12
N LEU A 195 11.83 20.24 -9.63
CA LEU A 195 10.60 20.19 -8.85
C LEU A 195 10.27 18.77 -8.38
N PHE A 196 10.42 17.78 -9.26
CA PHE A 196 10.28 16.37 -8.90
C PHE A 196 11.21 15.98 -7.75
N VAL A 197 12.50 16.32 -7.86
CA VAL A 197 13.52 16.05 -6.85
C VAL A 197 13.12 16.66 -5.50
N LEU A 198 12.69 17.93 -5.47
CA LEU A 198 12.32 18.61 -4.23
C LEU A 198 11.08 18.00 -3.58
N LEU A 199 10.03 17.74 -4.35
CA LEU A 199 8.78 17.16 -3.84
C LEU A 199 9.01 15.73 -3.31
N LEU A 200 9.71 14.89 -4.07
CA LEU A 200 9.98 13.52 -3.66
C LEU A 200 10.88 13.49 -2.41
N SER A 201 11.94 14.31 -2.38
CA SER A 201 12.83 14.41 -1.21
C SER A 201 12.07 14.82 0.05
N PHE A 202 11.10 15.72 -0.07
CA PHE A 202 10.25 16.09 1.06
C PHE A 202 9.41 14.91 1.55
N THR A 203 8.79 14.14 0.66
CA THR A 203 8.02 12.97 1.08
C THR A 203 8.88 11.88 1.75
N ILE A 204 10.13 11.73 1.29
CA ILE A 204 11.12 10.85 1.92
C ILE A 204 11.52 11.38 3.30
N LEU A 205 11.72 12.70 3.45
CA LEU A 205 12.02 13.32 4.74
C LEU A 205 10.88 13.09 5.74
N LEU A 206 9.62 13.23 5.30
CA LEU A 206 8.46 12.89 6.14
C LEU A 206 8.49 11.42 6.54
N PHE A 207 8.69 10.51 5.59
CA PHE A 207 8.82 9.07 5.88
C PHE A 207 9.88 8.81 6.98
N ILE A 208 11.07 9.41 6.87
CA ILE A 208 12.15 9.26 7.86
C ILE A 208 11.74 9.83 9.23
N ILE A 209 11.18 11.04 9.28
CA ILE A 209 10.74 11.67 10.53
C ILE A 209 9.72 10.78 11.26
N PHE A 210 8.72 10.29 10.54
CA PHE A 210 7.68 9.43 11.11
C PHE A 210 8.20 8.04 11.47
N PHE A 211 9.14 7.50 10.70
CA PHE A 211 9.82 6.25 11.01
C PHE A 211 10.61 6.34 12.33
N ILE A 212 11.29 7.47 12.57
CA ILE A 212 12.04 7.71 13.82
C ILE A 212 11.09 7.94 15.00
N LYS A 213 9.98 8.67 14.77
CA LYS A 213 8.99 9.03 15.80
C LYS A 213 8.20 7.80 16.28
N ASP A 214 7.87 6.88 15.39
CA ASP A 214 7.02 5.72 15.64
C ASP A 214 7.79 4.42 15.31
N LYS A 215 8.76 4.07 16.16
CA LYS A 215 9.62 2.88 15.98
C LYS A 215 8.77 1.61 16.06
N GLY A 216 8.83 0.75 15.05
CA GLY A 216 7.94 -0.41 14.97
C GLY A 216 6.50 -0.04 14.59
N GLY A 217 6.28 1.21 14.22
CA GLY A 217 4.99 1.77 13.90
C GLY A 217 4.58 1.61 12.44
N ARG A 218 3.68 2.48 11.98
CA ARG A 218 3.02 2.32 10.67
C ARG A 218 3.98 2.31 9.49
N GLN A 219 5.03 3.12 9.54
CA GLN A 219 6.04 3.19 8.47
C GLN A 219 6.81 1.87 8.33
N LEU A 220 6.98 1.10 9.42
CA LEU A 220 7.63 -0.21 9.41
C LEU A 220 6.63 -1.34 9.12
N ASN A 221 5.44 -1.33 9.72
CA ASN A 221 4.50 -2.46 9.68
C ASN A 221 3.94 -2.74 8.27
N ILE A 222 3.83 -1.72 7.43
CA ILE A 222 3.42 -1.91 6.02
C ILE A 222 4.58 -2.50 5.18
N VAL A 223 5.82 -2.34 5.64
CA VAL A 223 7.06 -2.71 4.94
C VAL A 223 7.69 -4.00 5.48
N LEU A 224 7.42 -4.45 6.71
CA LEU A 224 8.04 -5.65 7.31
C LEU A 224 7.08 -6.46 8.19
N GLY A 225 5.77 -6.24 8.11
CA GLY A 225 4.79 -6.76 9.07
C GLY A 225 4.33 -8.21 8.88
N GLY A 226 5.02 -9.06 8.12
CA GLY A 226 4.51 -10.37 7.70
C GLY A 226 5.49 -11.53 7.84
N TRP A 227 4.93 -12.74 7.96
CA TRP A 227 5.66 -14.02 7.91
C TRP A 227 6.22 -14.33 6.51
N ASP A 228 5.74 -13.62 5.48
CA ASP A 228 6.13 -13.77 4.07
C ASP A 228 7.31 -12.86 3.65
N LEU A 229 8.12 -12.41 4.61
CA LEU A 229 9.31 -11.61 4.30
C LEU A 229 10.25 -12.39 3.37
N PHE A 230 10.59 -11.77 2.25
CA PHE A 230 11.43 -12.32 1.17
C PHE A 230 10.91 -13.62 0.56
N ALA A 231 9.64 -13.94 0.77
CA ALA A 231 9.04 -15.21 0.37
C ALA A 231 9.10 -15.46 -1.15
N ASP A 232 9.08 -14.42 -1.98
CA ASP A 232 9.12 -14.61 -3.44
C ASP A 232 10.48 -15.11 -3.94
N PHE A 233 11.56 -14.91 -3.17
CA PHE A 233 12.86 -15.52 -3.44
C PHE A 233 12.98 -16.90 -2.78
N TYR A 234 12.68 -16.98 -1.49
CA TYR A 234 12.86 -18.22 -0.72
C TYR A 234 11.95 -19.35 -1.16
N ASN A 235 10.71 -19.07 -1.54
CA ASN A 235 9.83 -20.11 -2.07
C ASN A 235 10.30 -20.62 -3.42
N VAL A 236 10.79 -19.73 -4.29
CA VAL A 236 11.28 -20.15 -5.61
C VAL A 236 12.56 -20.98 -5.49
N LEU A 237 13.45 -20.67 -4.54
CA LEU A 237 14.59 -21.54 -4.18
C LEU A 237 14.14 -22.96 -3.83
N ARG A 238 13.09 -23.08 -3.00
CA ARG A 238 12.53 -24.35 -2.56
C ARG A 238 11.88 -25.09 -3.73
N PHE A 239 11.10 -24.41 -4.56
CA PHE A 239 10.42 -24.99 -5.73
C PHE A 239 11.40 -25.60 -6.72
N ILE A 240 12.51 -24.90 -7.00
CA ILE A 240 13.48 -25.38 -8.00
C ILE A 240 14.54 -26.33 -7.45
N ALA A 241 14.60 -26.54 -6.13
CA ALA A 241 15.61 -27.38 -5.47
C ALA A 241 15.64 -28.82 -6.02
N ARG A 242 14.47 -29.38 -6.37
CA ARG A 242 14.34 -30.73 -6.94
C ARG A 242 14.30 -30.78 -8.48
N LYS A 243 14.49 -29.64 -9.16
CA LYS A 243 14.25 -29.49 -10.62
C LYS A 243 12.85 -29.91 -11.08
N ASP A 244 11.86 -29.78 -10.20
CA ASP A 244 10.47 -30.17 -10.46
C ASP A 244 9.49 -29.05 -10.06
N PRO A 245 9.66 -27.82 -10.59
CA PRO A 245 9.06 -26.62 -10.02
C PRO A 245 7.55 -26.48 -10.25
N TYR A 246 6.91 -27.41 -10.97
CA TYR A 246 5.49 -27.35 -11.32
C TYR A 246 4.63 -28.44 -10.67
N PHE A 247 5.25 -29.56 -10.25
CA PHE A 247 4.57 -30.69 -9.61
C PHE A 247 4.87 -30.81 -8.11
N ASP A 248 5.89 -30.12 -7.60
CA ASP A 248 6.17 -30.13 -6.16
C ASP A 248 5.01 -29.47 -5.38
N TYR A 249 4.63 -30.01 -4.23
CA TYR A 249 3.48 -29.51 -3.45
C TYR A 249 3.86 -28.45 -2.41
N VAL A 250 5.11 -27.97 -2.40
CA VAL A 250 5.52 -26.87 -1.51
C VAL A 250 4.60 -25.67 -1.72
N LEU A 251 3.78 -25.34 -0.71
CA LEU A 251 2.76 -24.28 -0.68
C LEU A 251 1.54 -24.46 -1.63
N GLY A 252 1.43 -25.61 -2.30
CA GLY A 252 0.36 -25.89 -3.26
C GLY A 252 0.63 -25.35 -4.67
N GLN A 253 0.04 -26.01 -5.67
CA GLN A 253 0.33 -25.82 -7.09
C GLN A 253 0.05 -24.40 -7.62
N ALA A 254 -0.91 -23.67 -7.04
CA ALA A 254 -1.26 -22.31 -7.47
C ALA A 254 -0.08 -21.32 -7.40
N TYR A 255 0.83 -21.48 -6.42
CA TYR A 255 1.96 -20.57 -6.22
C TYR A 255 3.15 -20.88 -7.15
N GLN A 256 3.10 -21.97 -7.91
CA GLN A 256 4.11 -22.42 -8.87
C GLN A 256 3.75 -22.03 -10.31
N SER A 257 3.45 -20.75 -10.51
CA SER A 257 3.00 -20.17 -11.78
C SER A 257 4.06 -19.30 -12.47
N TYR A 258 5.31 -19.34 -12.01
CA TYR A 258 6.39 -18.59 -12.63
C TYR A 258 6.80 -19.18 -13.98
N LEU A 259 7.22 -18.32 -14.90
CA LEU A 259 7.79 -18.76 -16.17
C LEU A 259 9.12 -19.50 -15.92
N PRO A 260 9.43 -20.52 -16.73
CA PRO A 260 10.62 -21.37 -16.57
C PRO A 260 11.95 -20.64 -16.36
N LEU A 261 12.17 -19.53 -17.08
CA LEU A 261 13.40 -18.75 -16.97
C LEU A 261 13.60 -18.19 -15.55
N SER A 262 12.51 -17.88 -14.83
CA SER A 262 12.59 -17.40 -13.45
C SER A 262 13.22 -18.44 -12.53
N TYR A 263 12.83 -19.71 -12.70
CA TYR A 263 13.42 -20.81 -11.95
C TYR A 263 14.89 -21.05 -12.32
N LEU A 264 15.24 -20.98 -13.60
CA LEU A 264 16.63 -21.11 -14.05
C LEU A 264 17.54 -20.01 -13.50
N LEU A 265 17.05 -18.77 -13.42
CA LEU A 265 17.81 -17.66 -12.86
C LEU A 265 18.16 -17.90 -11.38
N ILE A 266 17.26 -18.56 -10.65
CA ILE A 266 17.39 -18.81 -9.20
C ILE A 266 18.10 -20.15 -8.91
N TYR A 267 18.10 -21.10 -9.85
CA TYR A 267 18.70 -22.43 -9.68
C TYR A 267 20.16 -22.44 -9.17
N PRO A 268 21.09 -21.58 -9.62
CA PRO A 268 22.45 -21.53 -9.07
C PRO A 268 22.50 -21.27 -7.56
N PHE A 269 21.50 -20.57 -7.01
CA PHE A 269 21.39 -20.34 -5.59
C PHE A 269 20.75 -21.53 -4.86
N SER A 270 19.89 -22.31 -5.53
CA SER A 270 19.21 -23.46 -4.94
C SER A 270 20.09 -24.69 -4.73
N ILE A 271 21.24 -24.77 -5.41
CA ILE A 271 22.18 -25.90 -5.25
C ILE A 271 23.09 -25.78 -4.02
N ILE A 272 23.14 -24.60 -3.38
CA ILE A 272 24.07 -24.31 -2.28
C ILE A 272 23.64 -25.02 -0.98
N ARG A 273 22.34 -25.32 -0.84
CA ARG A 273 21.75 -26.00 0.31
C ARG A 273 20.64 -26.96 -0.13
N ASN A 274 20.27 -27.89 0.73
CA ASN A 274 19.12 -28.77 0.51
C ASN A 274 17.80 -28.06 0.87
N TYR A 275 17.41 -27.06 0.08
CA TYR A 275 16.19 -26.29 0.30
C TYR A 275 14.90 -27.11 0.16
N ALA A 276 14.96 -28.24 -0.53
CA ALA A 276 13.81 -29.09 -0.81
C ALA A 276 13.10 -29.60 0.47
N ASN A 277 13.85 -29.69 1.57
CA ASN A 277 13.37 -30.19 2.86
C ASN A 277 13.24 -29.08 3.92
N MET A 278 13.48 -27.82 3.56
CA MET A 278 13.41 -26.69 4.48
C MET A 278 11.98 -26.09 4.47
N SER A 279 11.48 -25.75 5.66
CA SER A 279 10.32 -24.88 5.79
C SER A 279 10.68 -23.45 5.37
N LEU A 280 9.69 -22.58 5.14
CA LEU A 280 9.96 -21.16 4.85
C LEU A 280 10.75 -20.51 5.98
N TYR A 281 10.38 -20.81 7.23
CA TYR A 281 11.08 -20.33 8.42
C TYR A 281 12.54 -20.77 8.44
N ASP A 282 12.83 -22.05 8.16
CA ASP A 282 14.20 -22.57 8.15
C ASP A 282 15.09 -21.84 7.13
N VAL A 283 14.54 -21.55 5.93
CA VAL A 283 15.27 -20.79 4.90
C VAL A 283 15.46 -19.33 5.33
N GLN A 284 14.48 -18.72 5.98
CA GLN A 284 14.56 -17.32 6.45
C GLN A 284 15.62 -17.13 7.54
N VAL A 285 15.82 -18.12 8.42
CA VAL A 285 16.82 -18.04 9.50
C VAL A 285 18.20 -18.58 9.10
N ASP A 286 18.33 -19.27 7.96
CA ASP A 286 19.61 -19.82 7.51
C ASP A 286 20.54 -18.71 6.95
N PRO A 287 21.79 -18.58 7.45
CA PRO A 287 22.71 -17.53 7.00
C PRO A 287 23.10 -17.62 5.52
N VAL A 288 23.20 -18.83 4.96
CA VAL A 288 23.61 -19.04 3.56
C VAL A 288 22.50 -18.60 2.60
N SER A 289 21.26 -18.87 2.98
CA SER A 289 20.04 -18.42 2.31
C SER A 289 19.97 -16.90 2.27
N ASN A 290 20.20 -16.25 3.42
CA ASN A 290 20.23 -14.79 3.53
C ASN A 290 21.37 -14.16 2.71
N MET A 291 22.56 -14.79 2.68
CA MET A 291 23.65 -14.34 1.81
C MET A 291 23.28 -14.43 0.32
N SER A 292 22.63 -15.52 -0.09
CA SER A 292 22.14 -15.73 -1.46
C SER A 292 21.11 -14.66 -1.85
N LEU A 293 20.17 -14.36 -0.95
CA LEU A 293 19.19 -13.28 -1.12
C LEU A 293 19.87 -11.93 -1.31
N VAL A 294 20.84 -11.57 -0.45
CA VAL A 294 21.54 -10.29 -0.52
C VAL A 294 22.26 -10.14 -1.85
N ILE A 295 22.96 -11.18 -2.32
CA ILE A 295 23.66 -11.15 -3.62
C ILE A 295 22.65 -10.98 -4.77
N PHE A 296 21.58 -11.78 -4.77
CA PHE A 296 20.54 -11.73 -5.80
C PHE A 296 19.90 -10.34 -5.88
N MET A 297 19.49 -9.78 -4.74
CA MET A 297 18.85 -8.47 -4.67
C MET A 297 19.82 -7.32 -4.97
N PHE A 298 21.07 -7.41 -4.50
CA PHE A 298 22.09 -6.39 -4.76
C PHE A 298 22.35 -6.24 -6.26
N ILE A 299 22.54 -7.36 -6.98
CA ILE A 299 22.73 -7.35 -8.44
C ILE A 299 21.52 -6.72 -9.13
N ALA A 300 20.31 -7.13 -8.76
CA ALA A 300 19.07 -6.64 -9.34
C ALA A 300 18.92 -5.11 -9.20
N VAL A 301 19.10 -4.62 -7.97
CA VAL A 301 19.00 -3.20 -7.62
C VAL A 301 20.09 -2.39 -8.31
N LEU A 302 21.33 -2.87 -8.31
CA LEU A 302 22.45 -2.18 -8.95
C LEU A 302 22.20 -2.02 -10.46
N LEU A 303 21.81 -3.10 -11.14
CA LEU A 303 21.46 -3.05 -12.57
C LEU A 303 20.32 -2.06 -12.83
N PHE A 304 19.26 -2.11 -12.01
CA PHE A 304 18.12 -1.21 -12.15
C PHE A 304 18.52 0.26 -12.03
N ILE A 305 19.28 0.63 -11.00
CA ILE A 305 19.76 2.01 -10.78
C ILE A 305 20.68 2.47 -11.91
N LEU A 306 21.63 1.64 -12.34
CA LEU A 306 22.56 1.97 -13.42
C LEU A 306 21.83 2.17 -14.75
N PHE A 307 20.82 1.35 -15.04
CA PHE A 307 20.03 1.47 -16.25
C PHE A 307 19.08 2.67 -16.20
N LEU A 308 18.48 3.00 -15.06
CA LEU A 308 17.68 4.22 -14.89
C LEU A 308 18.54 5.47 -15.09
N LYS A 309 19.75 5.49 -14.53
CA LYS A 309 20.74 6.55 -14.78
C LYS A 309 21.05 6.67 -16.27
N LYS A 310 21.26 5.54 -16.97
CA LYS A 310 21.54 5.53 -18.41
C LYS A 310 20.35 6.07 -19.23
N LEU A 311 19.12 5.73 -18.85
CA LEU A 311 17.91 6.20 -19.51
C LEU A 311 17.73 7.72 -19.32
N TYR A 312 18.10 8.24 -18.16
CA TYR A 312 18.08 9.66 -17.88
C TYR A 312 19.24 10.36 -18.63
N SER A 313 18.95 10.83 -19.84
CA SER A 313 19.96 11.38 -20.76
C SER A 313 20.48 12.77 -20.39
N LYS A 314 19.76 13.54 -19.57
CA LYS A 314 20.19 14.87 -19.11
C LYS A 314 21.30 14.71 -18.05
N LYS A 315 22.31 15.59 -18.05
CA LYS A 315 23.37 15.55 -17.03
C LYS A 315 22.87 15.97 -15.64
N ASP A 316 21.93 16.91 -15.61
CA ASP A 316 21.41 17.46 -14.35
C ASP A 316 20.55 16.42 -13.62
N TYR A 317 20.88 16.14 -12.36
CA TYR A 317 20.13 15.20 -11.50
C TYR A 317 20.20 13.72 -11.90
N ASN A 318 21.06 13.33 -12.85
CA ASN A 318 21.18 11.94 -13.31
C ASN A 318 21.62 10.93 -12.23
N TYR A 319 22.28 11.40 -11.16
CA TYR A 319 22.56 10.60 -9.96
C TYR A 319 21.47 10.74 -8.91
N ILE A 320 20.92 11.94 -8.76
CA ILE A 320 19.97 12.27 -7.69
C ILE A 320 18.63 11.57 -7.92
N ILE A 321 18.09 11.60 -9.13
CA ILE A 321 16.79 11.00 -9.43
C ILE A 321 16.81 9.48 -9.19
N PRO A 322 17.74 8.68 -9.77
CA PRO A 322 17.81 7.24 -9.47
C PRO A 322 18.01 6.95 -7.98
N LEU A 323 18.78 7.77 -7.25
CA LEU A 323 18.98 7.62 -5.81
C LEU A 323 17.68 7.85 -5.02
N LEU A 324 16.93 8.92 -5.31
CA LEU A 324 15.64 9.18 -4.65
C LEU A 324 14.62 8.10 -4.97
N LEU A 325 14.61 7.62 -6.21
CA LEU A 325 13.75 6.52 -6.65
C LEU A 325 14.00 5.24 -5.86
N PHE A 326 15.19 5.05 -5.27
CA PHE A 326 15.47 3.88 -4.43
C PHE A 326 14.72 3.89 -3.08
N ILE A 327 14.27 5.06 -2.60
CA ILE A 327 13.61 5.22 -1.29
C ILE A 327 12.11 5.43 -1.46
N THR A 328 11.49 4.70 -2.39
CA THR A 328 10.07 4.86 -2.75
C THR A 328 9.29 3.59 -2.43
N THR A 329 7.96 3.72 -2.23
CA THR A 329 7.13 2.56 -1.85
C THR A 329 7.27 1.36 -2.80
N PRO A 330 7.24 1.51 -4.14
CA PRO A 330 7.38 0.35 -5.03
C PRO A 330 8.71 -0.39 -4.87
N VAL A 331 9.83 0.33 -4.67
CA VAL A 331 11.15 -0.29 -4.44
C VAL A 331 11.17 -1.00 -3.09
N ILE A 332 10.72 -0.32 -2.04
CA ILE A 332 10.68 -0.87 -0.68
C ILE A 332 9.83 -2.15 -0.64
N PHE A 333 8.63 -2.14 -1.23
CA PHE A 333 7.76 -3.30 -1.29
C PHE A 333 8.35 -4.45 -2.12
N THR A 334 9.03 -4.14 -3.22
CA THR A 334 9.70 -5.17 -4.03
C THR A 334 10.88 -5.80 -3.27
N ILE A 335 11.59 -5.02 -2.45
CA ILE A 335 12.65 -5.54 -1.56
C ILE A 335 12.05 -6.42 -0.47
N GLU A 336 10.99 -5.99 0.21
CA GLU A 336 10.28 -6.78 1.23
C GLU A 336 9.87 -8.16 0.70
N ARG A 337 9.33 -8.21 -0.52
CA ARG A 337 8.98 -9.49 -1.16
C ARG A 337 10.16 -10.27 -1.71
N ALA A 338 11.31 -9.62 -1.93
CA ALA A 338 12.44 -10.13 -2.70
C ALA A 338 12.05 -10.60 -4.12
N ASN A 339 11.16 -9.85 -4.77
CA ASN A 339 10.58 -10.30 -6.04
C ASN A 339 11.56 -10.09 -7.21
N ILE A 340 11.55 -11.02 -8.18
CA ILE A 340 12.28 -10.95 -9.46
C ILE A 340 11.91 -9.72 -10.32
N MET A 341 10.87 -8.97 -9.93
CA MET A 341 10.43 -7.73 -10.57
C MET A 341 11.57 -6.73 -10.78
N PHE A 342 12.56 -6.61 -9.86
CA PHE A 342 13.72 -5.74 -10.11
C PHE A 342 14.48 -6.09 -11.40
N HIS A 343 14.77 -7.38 -11.61
CA HIS A 343 15.46 -7.86 -12.80
C HIS A 343 14.65 -7.53 -14.06
N THR A 344 13.34 -7.83 -14.00
CA THR A 344 12.43 -7.61 -15.12
C THR A 344 12.35 -6.12 -15.49
N ALA A 345 12.20 -5.23 -14.50
CA ALA A 345 12.15 -3.80 -14.72
C ALA A 345 13.49 -3.25 -15.24
N ALA A 346 14.62 -3.76 -14.75
CA ALA A 346 15.95 -3.41 -15.26
C ALA A 346 16.10 -3.72 -16.75
N PHE A 347 15.72 -4.93 -17.18
CA PHE A 347 15.77 -5.29 -18.59
C PHE A 347 14.82 -4.46 -19.46
N VAL A 348 13.64 -4.08 -18.96
CA VAL A 348 12.75 -3.13 -19.65
C VAL A 348 13.42 -1.76 -19.84
N VAL A 349 14.04 -1.22 -18.79
CA VAL A 349 14.77 0.06 -18.88
C VAL A 349 15.90 -0.06 -19.91
N MET A 350 16.65 -1.16 -19.90
CA MET A 350 17.75 -1.37 -20.84
C MET A 350 17.29 -1.51 -22.29
N PHE A 351 16.17 -2.19 -22.54
CA PHE A 351 15.52 -2.22 -23.85
C PHE A 351 15.21 -0.78 -24.32
N LEU A 352 14.56 0.03 -23.48
CA LEU A 352 14.21 1.41 -23.81
C LEU A 352 15.43 2.32 -24.07
N CYS A 353 16.56 2.05 -23.41
CA CYS A 353 17.82 2.74 -23.66
C CYS A 353 18.42 2.44 -25.04
N LEU A 354 18.32 1.18 -25.50
CA LEU A 354 19.15 0.69 -26.60
C LEU A 354 18.41 0.39 -27.90
N TYR A 355 17.09 0.17 -27.86
CA TYR A 355 16.40 -0.31 -29.07
C TYR A 355 16.48 0.68 -30.22
N LYS A 356 16.56 1.98 -29.93
CA LYS A 356 16.75 3.09 -30.88
C LYS A 356 18.20 3.43 -31.20
N SER A 357 19.17 2.67 -30.69
CA SER A 357 20.59 2.92 -30.97
C SER A 357 20.91 2.77 -32.46
N GLU A 358 21.84 3.57 -32.97
CA GLU A 358 22.37 3.45 -34.33
C GLU A 358 23.20 2.17 -34.52
N LYS A 359 23.76 1.63 -33.43
CA LYS A 359 24.65 0.46 -33.48
C LYS A 359 23.83 -0.84 -33.45
N LYS A 360 24.01 -1.69 -34.47
CA LYS A 360 23.18 -2.90 -34.62
C LYS A 360 23.31 -3.89 -33.44
N TYR A 361 24.50 -4.02 -32.86
CA TYR A 361 24.69 -4.90 -31.70
C TYR A 361 23.92 -4.39 -30.47
N GLU A 362 23.78 -3.09 -30.27
CA GLU A 362 23.00 -2.52 -29.16
C GLU A 362 21.50 -2.76 -29.36
N GLN A 363 21.02 -2.66 -30.61
CA GLN A 363 19.64 -3.03 -30.93
C GLN A 363 19.37 -4.51 -30.62
N ILE A 364 20.29 -5.42 -30.97
CA ILE A 364 20.17 -6.85 -30.65
C ILE A 364 20.17 -7.08 -29.15
N ILE A 365 21.06 -6.42 -28.39
CA ILE A 365 21.05 -6.45 -26.92
C ILE A 365 19.69 -5.98 -26.39
N ALA A 366 19.11 -4.92 -26.95
CA ALA A 366 17.79 -4.46 -26.57
C ALA A 366 16.71 -5.54 -26.77
N LEU A 367 16.72 -6.23 -27.91
CA LEU A 367 15.78 -7.33 -28.20
C LEU A 367 15.97 -8.49 -27.21
N ILE A 368 17.21 -8.82 -26.84
CA ILE A 368 17.52 -9.82 -25.81
C ILE A 368 16.96 -9.37 -24.45
N CYS A 369 17.18 -8.11 -24.06
CA CYS A 369 16.64 -7.57 -22.81
C CYS A 369 15.10 -7.63 -22.79
N LEU A 370 14.44 -7.27 -23.89
CA LEU A 370 12.98 -7.38 -23.99
C LEU A 370 12.55 -8.86 -23.85
N GLY A 371 13.23 -9.78 -24.53
CA GLY A 371 12.93 -11.21 -24.44
C GLY A 371 13.13 -11.78 -23.04
N ILE A 372 14.21 -11.40 -22.34
CA ILE A 372 14.43 -11.79 -20.94
C ILE A 372 13.31 -11.21 -20.06
N ALA A 373 13.00 -9.91 -20.18
CA ALA A 373 11.92 -9.31 -19.41
C ALA A 373 10.58 -10.03 -19.63
N SER A 374 10.24 -10.33 -20.89
CA SER A 374 9.04 -11.08 -21.28
C SER A 374 9.02 -12.52 -20.77
N ALA A 375 10.18 -13.17 -20.71
CA ALA A 375 10.33 -14.53 -20.20
C ALA A 375 10.36 -14.61 -18.66
N LEU A 376 10.58 -13.49 -17.96
CA LEU A 376 10.41 -13.38 -16.51
C LEU A 376 8.98 -12.97 -16.13
N LYS A 377 8.38 -12.04 -16.89
CA LYS A 377 6.98 -11.62 -16.80
C LYS A 377 6.44 -11.37 -18.20
N VAL A 378 5.30 -11.96 -18.56
CA VAL A 378 4.78 -11.96 -19.94
C VAL A 378 4.58 -10.55 -20.51
N TYR A 379 3.92 -9.65 -19.76
CA TYR A 379 3.39 -8.38 -20.27
C TYR A 379 4.41 -7.38 -20.84
N PRO A 380 5.67 -7.28 -20.37
CA PRO A 380 6.74 -6.57 -21.08
C PRO A 380 6.80 -6.78 -22.59
N VAL A 381 6.34 -7.93 -23.12
CA VAL A 381 6.31 -8.22 -24.57
C VAL A 381 5.58 -7.13 -25.38
N LEU A 382 4.63 -6.42 -24.76
CA LEU A 382 3.86 -5.35 -25.38
C LEU A 382 4.74 -4.15 -25.80
N LEU A 383 5.92 -3.96 -25.20
CA LEU A 383 6.88 -2.97 -25.69
C LEU A 383 7.41 -3.30 -27.09
N GLY A 384 7.25 -4.53 -27.58
CA GLY A 384 7.48 -4.90 -28.97
C GLY A 384 6.62 -4.09 -29.96
N PHE A 385 5.48 -3.55 -29.53
CA PHE A 385 4.69 -2.62 -30.36
C PHE A 385 5.44 -1.33 -30.70
N LEU A 386 6.43 -0.91 -29.91
CA LEU A 386 7.30 0.22 -30.27
C LEU A 386 8.11 -0.07 -31.54
N LEU A 387 8.57 -1.31 -31.72
CA LEU A 387 9.25 -1.74 -32.96
C LEU A 387 8.28 -1.73 -34.15
N LEU A 388 7.02 -2.09 -33.91
CA LEU A 388 5.97 -2.05 -34.94
C LEU A 388 5.65 -0.62 -35.36
N GLN A 389 5.58 0.31 -34.40
CA GLN A 389 5.43 1.74 -34.67
C GLN A 389 6.57 2.31 -35.53
N GLU A 390 7.80 1.76 -35.39
CA GLU A 390 8.96 2.09 -36.22
C GLU A 390 9.06 1.26 -37.52
N LYS A 391 8.10 0.38 -37.79
CA LYS A 391 8.08 -0.52 -38.97
C LYS A 391 9.30 -1.45 -39.04
N ARG A 392 9.88 -1.81 -37.88
CA ARG A 392 11.07 -2.67 -37.78
C ARG A 392 10.72 -4.15 -37.74
N TYR A 393 10.06 -4.63 -38.78
CA TYR A 393 9.50 -6.00 -38.84
C TYR A 393 10.55 -7.10 -38.64
N LYS A 394 11.77 -6.93 -39.19
CA LYS A 394 12.86 -7.90 -38.98
C LYS A 394 13.24 -8.03 -37.52
N ASP A 395 13.32 -6.90 -36.80
CA ASP A 395 13.66 -6.90 -35.38
C ASP A 395 12.52 -7.49 -34.53
N ILE A 396 11.26 -7.35 -34.95
CA ILE A 396 10.12 -8.03 -34.33
C ILE A 396 10.27 -9.55 -34.44
N VAL A 397 10.58 -10.07 -35.63
CA VAL A 397 10.76 -11.52 -35.84
C VAL A 397 11.93 -12.05 -35.03
N ILE A 398 13.06 -11.34 -35.01
CA ILE A 398 14.24 -11.70 -34.22
C ILE A 398 13.90 -11.67 -32.73
N GLY A 399 13.29 -10.59 -32.24
CA GLY A 399 12.88 -10.45 -30.85
C GLY A 399 11.89 -11.53 -30.41
N ALA A 400 10.87 -11.81 -31.24
CA ALA A 400 9.92 -12.89 -30.98
C ALA A 400 10.62 -14.26 -30.90
N SER A 401 11.55 -14.55 -31.80
CA SER A 401 12.32 -15.80 -31.79
C SER A 401 13.16 -15.94 -30.51
N ILE A 402 13.82 -14.86 -30.08
CA ILE A 402 14.58 -14.82 -28.83
C ILE A 402 13.65 -15.05 -27.63
N THR A 403 12.53 -14.34 -27.55
CA THR A 403 11.55 -14.49 -26.46
C THR A 403 10.99 -15.90 -26.39
N LEU A 404 10.58 -16.49 -27.52
CA LEU A 404 10.08 -17.86 -27.58
C LEU A 404 11.15 -18.86 -27.11
N GLY A 405 12.40 -18.70 -27.55
CA GLY A 405 13.51 -19.51 -27.05
C GLY A 405 13.69 -19.40 -25.54
N LEU A 406 13.68 -18.19 -25.00
CA LEU A 406 13.82 -17.93 -23.55
C LEU A 406 12.63 -18.43 -22.72
N VAL A 407 11.43 -18.51 -23.29
CA VAL A 407 10.24 -19.05 -22.60
C VAL A 407 10.25 -20.58 -22.63
N PHE A 408 10.51 -21.19 -23.79
CA PHE A 408 10.28 -22.61 -24.01
C PHE A 408 11.51 -23.49 -23.76
N LEU A 409 12.71 -23.07 -24.15
CA LEU A 409 13.92 -23.91 -23.98
C LEU A 409 14.20 -24.27 -22.52
N PRO A 410 13.97 -23.39 -21.53
CA PRO A 410 14.17 -23.76 -20.13
C PRO A 410 13.34 -24.93 -19.62
N PHE A 411 12.20 -25.28 -20.23
CA PHE A 411 11.42 -26.44 -19.81
C PHE A 411 12.21 -27.75 -19.93
N PHE A 412 13.13 -27.87 -20.89
CA PHE A 412 13.98 -29.06 -21.03
C PHE A 412 14.95 -29.27 -19.86
N PHE A 413 15.13 -28.25 -19.01
CA PHE A 413 15.93 -28.38 -17.79
C PHE A 413 15.21 -29.18 -16.69
N PHE A 414 13.88 -29.22 -16.70
CA PHE A 414 13.05 -29.90 -15.69
C PHE A 414 12.81 -31.36 -16.11
N ASN A 415 13.85 -32.17 -15.98
CA ASN A 415 13.96 -33.49 -16.61
C ASN A 415 13.21 -34.64 -15.90
N LYS A 416 12.40 -34.37 -14.88
CA LYS A 416 11.58 -35.40 -14.23
C LYS A 416 10.32 -35.77 -15.01
N HIS A 417 9.81 -34.82 -15.78
CA HIS A 417 8.62 -34.96 -16.62
C HIS A 417 8.97 -34.53 -18.04
N SER A 418 8.16 -34.94 -19.01
CA SER A 418 8.30 -34.47 -20.39
C SER A 418 8.10 -32.96 -20.50
N PHE A 419 8.55 -32.38 -21.62
CA PHE A 419 8.28 -30.97 -21.94
C PHE A 419 6.78 -30.65 -21.89
N LEU A 420 5.94 -31.51 -22.47
CA LEU A 420 4.50 -31.30 -22.56
C LEU A 420 3.83 -31.35 -21.19
N GLU A 421 4.22 -32.30 -20.33
CA GLU A 421 3.68 -32.40 -18.97
C GLU A 421 4.01 -31.15 -18.14
N ASN A 422 5.28 -30.70 -18.16
CA ASN A 422 5.68 -29.47 -17.48
C ASN A 422 4.92 -28.25 -18.01
N PHE A 423 4.77 -28.13 -19.33
CA PHE A 423 4.06 -27.02 -19.95
C PHE A 423 2.57 -27.00 -19.59
N VAL A 424 1.89 -28.15 -19.67
CA VAL A 424 0.47 -28.27 -19.30
C VAL A 424 0.27 -27.97 -17.82
N GLN A 425 1.14 -28.49 -16.95
CA GLN A 425 1.08 -28.22 -15.52
C GLN A 425 1.33 -26.74 -15.20
N PHE A 426 2.29 -26.08 -15.85
CA PHE A 426 2.50 -24.64 -15.75
C PHE A 426 1.21 -23.84 -16.07
N ILE A 427 0.51 -24.18 -17.17
CA ILE A 427 -0.74 -23.54 -17.53
C ILE A 427 -1.83 -23.80 -16.48
N SER A 428 -1.91 -25.03 -15.96
CA SER A 428 -2.84 -25.42 -14.89
C SER A 428 -2.60 -24.60 -13.62
N ASN A 429 -1.34 -24.52 -13.16
CA ASN A 429 -0.92 -23.74 -12.01
C ASN A 429 -1.27 -22.26 -12.17
N GLY A 430 -1.10 -21.69 -13.37
CA GLY A 430 -1.49 -20.32 -13.69
C GLY A 430 -3.00 -20.07 -13.60
N LYS A 431 -3.83 -21.04 -14.00
CA LYS A 431 -5.30 -20.96 -13.83
C LYS A 431 -5.68 -20.99 -12.36
N LEU A 432 -5.13 -21.95 -11.60
CA LEU A 432 -5.34 -22.06 -10.15
C LEU A 432 -4.93 -20.77 -9.43
N PHE A 433 -3.81 -20.16 -9.82
CA PHE A 433 -3.39 -18.86 -9.27
C PHE A 433 -4.42 -17.76 -9.54
N SER A 434 -4.97 -17.69 -10.76
CA SER A 434 -5.98 -16.70 -11.11
C SER A 434 -7.34 -16.96 -10.46
N GLU A 435 -7.64 -18.20 -10.07
CA GLU A 435 -8.84 -18.55 -9.31
C GLU A 435 -8.69 -18.19 -7.82
N LEU A 436 -7.51 -18.45 -7.25
CA LEU A 436 -7.17 -18.06 -5.88
C LEU A 436 -7.12 -16.54 -5.71
N PHE A 437 -6.64 -15.82 -6.73
CA PHE A 437 -6.54 -14.36 -6.74
C PHE A 437 -7.28 -13.77 -7.94
N PRO A 438 -8.63 -13.76 -7.92
CA PRO A 438 -9.41 -13.29 -9.06
C PRO A 438 -9.14 -11.82 -9.37
N ILE A 439 -9.06 -10.97 -8.35
CA ILE A 439 -8.55 -9.60 -8.45
C ILE A 439 -7.74 -9.33 -7.19
N ARG A 440 -6.43 -9.13 -7.35
CA ARG A 440 -5.49 -8.83 -6.27
C ARG A 440 -5.31 -7.33 -6.09
N ASP A 441 -5.19 -6.61 -7.20
CA ASP A 441 -4.84 -5.19 -7.23
C ASP A 441 -5.34 -4.56 -8.56
N GLY A 442 -5.14 -3.25 -8.72
CA GLY A 442 -5.41 -2.56 -9.98
C GLY A 442 -6.80 -1.94 -10.09
N LEU A 443 -7.06 -1.30 -11.23
CA LEU A 443 -8.29 -0.58 -11.54
C LEU A 443 -9.51 -1.50 -11.48
N ALA A 444 -9.38 -2.78 -11.84
CA ALA A 444 -10.48 -3.75 -11.73
C ALA A 444 -10.97 -3.93 -10.28
N LEU A 445 -10.05 -3.90 -9.29
CA LEU A 445 -10.41 -3.97 -7.86
C LEU A 445 -11.20 -2.74 -7.43
N PHE A 446 -10.76 -1.58 -7.90
CA PHE A 446 -11.42 -0.32 -7.62
C PHE A 446 -12.83 -0.28 -8.23
N ILE A 447 -12.97 -0.68 -9.50
CA ILE A 447 -14.27 -0.80 -10.17
C ILE A 447 -15.19 -1.75 -9.40
N SER A 448 -14.70 -2.92 -8.96
CA SER A 448 -15.53 -3.87 -8.21
C SER A 448 -16.02 -3.33 -6.86
N LYS A 449 -15.27 -2.43 -6.22
CA LYS A 449 -15.69 -1.79 -4.96
C LYS A 449 -16.91 -0.87 -5.13
N PHE A 450 -17.27 -0.49 -6.35
CA PHE A 450 -18.53 0.23 -6.64
C PHE A 450 -19.74 -0.70 -6.83
N GLY A 451 -19.63 -1.98 -6.47
CA GLY A 451 -20.71 -2.96 -6.64
C GLY A 451 -20.81 -3.57 -8.03
N ILE A 452 -19.82 -3.33 -8.90
CA ILE A 452 -19.71 -3.98 -10.21
C ILE A 452 -19.13 -5.38 -10.03
N SER A 453 -19.70 -6.38 -10.71
CA SER A 453 -19.22 -7.76 -10.60
C SER A 453 -17.75 -7.89 -11.04
N ILE A 454 -16.99 -8.77 -10.38
CA ILE A 454 -15.57 -9.02 -10.67
C ILE A 454 -15.36 -9.33 -12.17
N THR A 455 -16.24 -10.15 -12.76
CA THR A 455 -16.20 -10.49 -14.19
C THR A 455 -16.34 -9.24 -15.06
N LEU A 456 -17.32 -8.38 -14.79
CA LEU A 456 -17.54 -7.17 -15.56
C LEU A 456 -16.39 -6.17 -15.38
N SER A 457 -15.84 -6.03 -14.17
CA SER A 457 -14.65 -5.21 -13.89
C SER A 457 -13.44 -5.65 -14.71
N LYS A 458 -13.20 -6.97 -14.83
CA LYS A 458 -12.15 -7.53 -15.70
C LYS A 458 -12.41 -7.23 -17.17
N MET A 459 -13.66 -7.38 -17.64
CA MET A 459 -14.01 -7.08 -19.03
C MET A 459 -13.75 -5.61 -19.38
N ILE A 460 -14.18 -4.68 -18.52
CA ILE A 460 -13.92 -3.24 -18.69
C ILE A 460 -12.40 -2.98 -18.78
N LEU A 461 -11.62 -3.59 -17.87
CA LEU A 461 -10.17 -3.45 -17.87
C LEU A 461 -9.53 -3.97 -19.17
N PHE A 462 -9.94 -5.15 -19.66
CA PHE A 462 -9.42 -5.70 -20.91
C PHE A 462 -9.76 -4.83 -22.12
N ILE A 463 -10.96 -4.23 -22.16
CA ILE A 463 -11.32 -3.25 -23.18
C ILE A 463 -10.39 -2.04 -23.12
N LEU A 464 -10.13 -1.51 -21.92
CA LEU A 464 -9.19 -0.39 -21.73
C LEU A 464 -7.76 -0.75 -22.18
N PHE A 465 -7.31 -1.99 -21.98
CA PHE A 465 -6.01 -2.46 -22.49
C PHE A 465 -5.95 -2.42 -24.01
N ILE A 466 -6.98 -2.90 -24.71
CA ILE A 466 -7.05 -2.85 -26.18
C ILE A 466 -7.03 -1.39 -26.65
N ILE A 467 -7.85 -0.53 -26.06
CA ILE A 467 -7.87 0.91 -26.38
C ILE A 467 -6.48 1.51 -26.14
N SER A 468 -5.78 1.14 -25.07
CA SER A 468 -4.44 1.66 -24.77
C SER A 468 -3.40 1.23 -25.79
N ILE A 469 -3.41 -0.03 -26.22
CA ILE A 469 -2.53 -0.51 -27.29
C ILE A 469 -2.80 0.29 -28.57
N ILE A 470 -4.06 0.46 -28.97
CA ILE A 470 -4.43 1.23 -30.17
C ILE A 470 -3.96 2.68 -30.06
N TYR A 471 -4.27 3.36 -28.95
CA TYR A 471 -3.93 4.77 -28.77
C TYR A 471 -2.43 5.01 -28.54
N SER A 472 -1.65 3.98 -28.20
CA SER A 472 -0.19 4.08 -28.15
C SER A 472 0.43 4.43 -29.52
N PHE A 473 -0.22 4.07 -30.64
CA PHE A 473 0.25 4.40 -31.99
C PHE A 473 0.08 5.87 -32.36
N VAL A 474 -0.87 6.55 -31.73
CA VAL A 474 -1.24 7.94 -32.06
C VAL A 474 -0.88 8.95 -30.96
N ALA A 475 -0.39 8.49 -29.80
CA ALA A 475 0.04 9.40 -28.74
C ALA A 475 1.22 10.28 -29.20
N ASN A 476 1.10 11.59 -28.95
CA ASN A 476 2.08 12.57 -29.43
C ASN A 476 3.41 12.49 -28.70
N GLU A 477 3.38 12.31 -27.37
CA GLU A 477 4.58 12.29 -26.54
C GLU A 477 5.06 10.85 -26.31
N TYR A 478 6.38 10.64 -26.42
CA TYR A 478 6.97 9.30 -26.37
C TYR A 478 6.74 8.58 -25.03
N TRP A 479 6.84 9.28 -23.89
CA TRP A 479 6.57 8.67 -22.59
C TRP A 479 5.12 8.17 -22.46
N LYS A 480 4.16 8.83 -23.13
CA LYS A 480 2.75 8.39 -23.18
C LYS A 480 2.60 7.11 -24.00
N LYS A 481 3.32 6.99 -25.13
CA LYS A 481 3.35 5.73 -25.91
C LYS A 481 3.84 4.56 -25.05
N VAL A 482 4.93 4.76 -24.30
CA VAL A 482 5.50 3.74 -23.42
C VAL A 482 4.54 3.42 -22.27
N LEU A 483 3.96 4.43 -21.62
CA LEU A 483 2.96 4.25 -20.55
C LEU A 483 1.79 3.38 -21.02
N LEU A 484 1.18 3.71 -22.15
CA LEU A 484 -0.01 3.01 -22.67
C LEU A 484 0.25 1.52 -22.97
N LEU A 485 1.50 1.15 -23.24
CA LEU A 485 1.90 -0.25 -23.43
C LEU A 485 2.25 -0.93 -22.11
N ILE A 486 3.05 -0.28 -21.25
CA ILE A 486 3.59 -0.92 -20.05
C ILE A 486 2.59 -0.98 -18.89
N ILE A 487 1.60 -0.08 -18.86
CA ILE A 487 0.57 -0.04 -17.80
C ILE A 487 -0.21 -1.35 -17.68
N ILE A 488 -0.32 -2.11 -18.77
CA ILE A 488 -0.96 -3.43 -18.79
C ILE A 488 -0.23 -4.39 -17.83
N SER A 489 1.10 -4.25 -17.71
CA SER A 489 1.93 -5.04 -16.77
C SER A 489 1.70 -4.67 -15.30
N ILE A 490 1.09 -3.52 -15.03
CA ILE A 490 0.81 -3.01 -13.67
C ILE A 490 -0.64 -3.30 -13.28
N GLN A 491 -1.56 -3.12 -14.22
CA GLN A 491 -3.00 -3.11 -13.98
C GLN A 491 -3.68 -4.46 -14.22
N THR A 492 -2.92 -5.50 -14.60
CA THR A 492 -3.47 -6.84 -14.77
C THR A 492 -4.07 -7.34 -13.44
N PRO A 493 -5.24 -8.02 -13.43
CA PRO A 493 -5.93 -8.32 -12.18
C PRO A 493 -5.14 -9.13 -11.13
N THR A 494 -4.20 -9.96 -11.59
CA THR A 494 -3.43 -10.88 -10.74
C THR A 494 -2.06 -10.31 -10.31
N THR A 495 -1.65 -9.15 -10.84
CA THR A 495 -0.37 -8.54 -10.49
C THR A 495 -0.44 -7.87 -9.12
N ALA A 496 0.68 -7.83 -8.41
CA ALA A 496 0.79 -7.16 -7.12
C ALA A 496 1.50 -5.81 -7.26
N TYR A 497 1.45 -5.03 -6.18
CA TYR A 497 2.03 -3.69 -6.09
C TYR A 497 3.51 -3.54 -6.52
N TYR A 498 4.37 -4.57 -6.38
CA TYR A 498 5.77 -4.50 -6.88
C TYR A 498 5.87 -4.20 -8.39
N SER A 499 4.81 -4.46 -9.16
CA SER A 499 4.78 -4.24 -10.61
C SER A 499 4.86 -2.75 -10.97
N GLU A 500 4.59 -1.85 -10.02
CA GLU A 500 4.72 -0.39 -10.17
C GLU A 500 6.15 0.07 -10.52
N LEU A 501 7.17 -0.79 -10.36
CA LEU A 501 8.52 -0.52 -10.88
C LEU A 501 8.53 -0.22 -12.40
N PHE A 502 7.54 -0.70 -13.14
CA PHE A 502 7.38 -0.38 -14.56
C PHE A 502 7.02 1.09 -14.85
N MET A 503 6.56 1.86 -13.86
CA MET A 503 6.31 3.30 -14.00
C MET A 503 7.61 4.12 -14.03
N TYR A 504 8.74 3.56 -13.60
CA TYR A 504 10.00 4.28 -13.45
C TYR A 504 10.59 4.69 -14.80
N PRO A 505 10.71 3.81 -15.82
CA PRO A 505 11.11 4.25 -17.15
C PRO A 505 10.16 5.30 -17.73
N VAL A 506 8.84 5.20 -17.48
CA VAL A 506 7.86 6.20 -17.93
C VAL A 506 8.14 7.55 -17.30
N LEU A 507 8.33 7.60 -15.98
CA LEU A 507 8.68 8.82 -15.26
C LEU A 507 9.97 9.43 -15.79
N ILE A 508 11.03 8.64 -15.99
CA ILE A 508 12.30 9.14 -16.52
C ILE A 508 12.08 9.77 -17.90
N LEU A 509 11.34 9.09 -18.80
CA LEU A 509 11.01 9.62 -20.12
C LEU A 509 10.17 10.91 -20.05
N PHE A 510 9.28 11.03 -19.05
CA PHE A 510 8.54 12.26 -18.77
C PHE A 510 9.47 13.40 -18.32
N LEU A 511 10.40 13.15 -17.38
CA LEU A 511 11.30 14.18 -16.85
C LEU A 511 12.34 14.68 -17.88
N ILE A 512 12.75 13.83 -18.82
CA ILE A 512 13.71 14.23 -19.85
C ILE A 512 13.07 14.93 -21.04
N LYS A 513 11.74 15.05 -21.12
CA LYS A 513 11.11 15.74 -22.26
C LYS A 513 11.54 17.21 -22.35
N ASP A 514 11.44 17.77 -23.56
CA ASP A 514 11.98 19.10 -23.86
C ASP A 514 11.11 20.24 -23.36
N LYS A 515 9.78 20.08 -23.40
CA LYS A 515 8.82 21.12 -23.08
C LYS A 515 7.72 20.60 -22.17
N PHE A 516 7.40 21.37 -21.14
CA PHE A 516 6.34 21.10 -20.19
C PHE A 516 5.19 22.11 -20.33
N TYR A 517 3.97 21.61 -20.23
CA TYR A 517 2.69 22.29 -20.30
C TYR A 517 1.97 22.21 -18.95
N LYS A 518 0.89 22.97 -18.77
CA LYS A 518 0.15 23.02 -17.50
C LYS A 518 -0.31 21.64 -16.99
N ILE A 519 -0.78 20.77 -17.89
CA ILE A 519 -1.21 19.41 -17.55
C ILE A 519 -0.06 18.55 -17.00
N ASP A 520 1.18 18.84 -17.36
CA ASP A 520 2.35 18.07 -16.90
C ASP A 520 2.63 18.27 -15.41
N TYR A 521 2.25 19.40 -14.83
CA TYR A 521 2.35 19.60 -13.39
C TYR A 521 1.35 18.73 -12.62
N ILE A 522 0.22 18.39 -13.23
CA ILE A 522 -0.73 17.41 -12.67
C ILE A 522 -0.09 16.03 -12.71
N PHE A 523 0.47 15.61 -13.85
CA PHE A 523 1.19 14.34 -13.94
C PHE A 523 2.36 14.26 -12.96
N LEU A 524 3.11 15.35 -12.79
CA LEU A 524 4.19 15.43 -11.82
C LEU A 524 3.71 15.15 -10.39
N ILE A 525 2.62 15.79 -9.97
CA ILE A 525 2.03 15.57 -8.65
C ILE A 525 1.58 14.11 -8.52
N LEU A 526 0.90 13.56 -9.54
CA LEU A 526 0.46 12.16 -9.53
C LEU A 526 1.65 11.19 -9.44
N PHE A 527 2.75 11.44 -10.15
CA PHE A 527 3.98 10.65 -10.04
C PHE A 527 4.60 10.72 -8.65
N VAL A 528 4.66 11.90 -8.03
CA VAL A 528 5.17 12.06 -6.66
C VAL A 528 4.29 11.29 -5.67
N LEU A 529 2.96 11.41 -5.78
CA LEU A 529 2.03 10.69 -4.92
C LEU A 529 2.12 9.18 -5.09
N LEU A 530 2.31 8.70 -6.33
CA LEU A 530 2.48 7.27 -6.64
C LEU A 530 3.74 6.70 -5.97
N LEU A 531 4.83 7.48 -5.96
CA LEU A 531 6.15 7.05 -5.50
C LEU A 531 6.41 7.36 -4.02
N MET A 532 5.56 8.18 -3.40
CA MET A 532 5.70 8.61 -2.02
C MET A 532 5.89 7.41 -1.08
N PRO A 533 7.02 7.31 -0.35
CA PRO A 533 7.27 6.22 0.62
C PRO A 533 6.42 6.34 1.88
N PHE A 534 5.89 7.54 2.13
CA PHE A 534 5.19 7.89 3.35
C PHE A 534 3.84 7.16 3.47
N GLN A 535 3.67 6.39 4.54
CA GLN A 535 2.48 5.58 4.79
C GLN A 535 1.45 6.30 5.68
N THR A 536 0.17 6.17 5.37
CA THR A 536 -0.96 6.72 6.17
C THR A 536 -1.76 5.61 6.86
N SER A 537 -2.63 5.96 7.80
CA SER A 537 -3.48 5.01 8.55
C SER A 537 -4.60 4.36 7.73
N ILE A 538 -4.75 4.72 6.46
CA ILE A 538 -5.69 4.04 5.57
C ILE A 538 -4.96 2.77 5.08
N PRO A 539 -5.54 1.56 5.16
CA PRO A 539 -4.91 0.28 4.78
C PRO A 539 -4.73 0.14 3.25
N VAL A 540 -4.14 1.16 2.64
CA VAL A 540 -4.42 1.62 1.28
C VAL A 540 -3.12 1.87 0.51
N SER A 541 -1.95 1.45 0.99
CA SER A 541 -0.70 1.67 0.25
C SER A 541 -0.70 0.99 -1.13
N ALA A 542 -1.09 -0.28 -1.22
CA ALA A 542 -1.21 -1.01 -2.49
C ALA A 542 -2.41 -0.54 -3.33
N THR A 543 -3.59 -0.36 -2.70
CA THR A 543 -4.81 0.09 -3.40
C THR A 543 -4.70 1.54 -3.90
N LEU A 544 -4.01 2.43 -3.17
CA LEU A 544 -3.80 3.82 -3.57
C LEU A 544 -2.81 3.92 -4.71
N GLY A 545 -1.68 3.22 -4.63
CA GLY A 545 -0.70 3.31 -5.70
C GLY A 545 -1.24 2.72 -7.00
N THR A 546 -1.98 1.61 -6.95
CA THR A 546 -2.67 1.07 -8.13
C THR A 546 -3.78 1.98 -8.66
N PHE A 547 -4.51 2.68 -7.78
CA PHE A 547 -5.45 3.73 -8.16
C PHE A 547 -4.75 4.92 -8.82
N LEU A 548 -3.59 5.35 -8.30
CA LEU A 548 -2.82 6.47 -8.83
C LEU A 548 -2.21 6.14 -10.20
N SER A 549 -1.63 4.95 -10.39
CA SER A 549 -1.13 4.52 -11.70
C SER A 549 -2.28 4.35 -12.70
N GLY A 550 -3.43 3.83 -12.25
CA GLY A 550 -4.67 3.79 -13.04
C GLY A 550 -5.19 5.20 -13.40
N SER A 551 -5.08 6.16 -12.50
CA SER A 551 -5.47 7.56 -12.75
C SER A 551 -4.56 8.24 -13.76
N ILE A 552 -3.23 8.08 -13.63
CA ILE A 552 -2.26 8.57 -14.61
C ILE A 552 -2.58 7.98 -15.99
N TRP A 553 -2.84 6.68 -16.04
CA TRP A 553 -3.22 5.98 -17.26
C TRP A 553 -4.48 6.55 -17.92
N LEU A 554 -5.58 6.67 -17.17
CA LEU A 554 -6.85 7.19 -17.69
C LEU A 554 -6.72 8.63 -18.17
N VAL A 555 -5.99 9.49 -17.45
CA VAL A 555 -5.75 10.88 -17.87
C VAL A 555 -4.96 10.91 -19.19
N VAL A 556 -3.89 10.12 -19.32
CA VAL A 556 -3.13 10.01 -20.57
C VAL A 556 -3.99 9.47 -21.72
N LEU A 557 -4.83 8.48 -21.45
CA LEU A 557 -5.71 7.89 -22.44
C LEU A 557 -6.74 8.90 -22.95
N ILE A 558 -7.43 9.59 -22.04
CA ILE A 558 -8.41 10.63 -22.35
C ILE A 558 -7.75 11.78 -23.12
N GLU A 559 -6.60 12.27 -22.65
CA GLU A 559 -5.88 13.36 -23.32
C GLU A 559 -5.50 12.96 -24.77
N THR A 560 -5.04 11.72 -24.96
CA THR A 560 -4.65 11.20 -26.27
C THR A 560 -5.87 11.07 -27.20
N ILE A 561 -7.00 10.57 -26.68
CA ILE A 561 -8.26 10.48 -27.42
C ILE A 561 -8.72 11.87 -27.86
N LEU A 562 -8.84 12.82 -26.93
CA LEU A 562 -9.32 14.18 -27.21
C LEU A 562 -8.43 14.89 -28.24
N THR A 563 -7.11 14.78 -28.08
CA THR A 563 -6.16 15.40 -29.01
C THR A 563 -6.31 14.83 -30.42
N ARG A 564 -6.45 13.50 -30.54
CA ARG A 564 -6.64 12.85 -31.85
C ARG A 564 -7.98 13.22 -32.49
N THR A 565 -9.06 13.22 -31.71
CA THR A 565 -10.40 13.60 -32.19
C THR A 565 -10.42 15.05 -32.69
N ASN A 566 -9.79 15.98 -31.96
CA ASN A 566 -9.69 17.38 -32.38
C ASN A 566 -8.92 17.56 -33.70
N ILE A 567 -7.83 16.80 -33.90
CA ILE A 567 -7.07 16.79 -35.16
C ILE A 567 -7.95 16.29 -36.32
N LEU A 568 -8.71 15.20 -36.10
CA LEU A 568 -9.62 14.65 -37.11
C LEU A 568 -10.74 15.63 -37.48
N ILE A 569 -11.39 16.26 -36.48
CA ILE A 569 -12.43 17.28 -36.71
C ILE A 569 -11.86 18.46 -37.51
N LYS A 570 -10.65 18.92 -37.17
CA LYS A 570 -10.00 20.02 -37.89
C LYS A 570 -9.72 19.64 -39.35
N ASN A 571 -9.29 18.42 -39.62
CA ASN A 571 -9.03 17.94 -40.98
C ASN A 571 -10.32 17.81 -41.80
N ILE A 572 -11.44 17.43 -41.18
CA ILE A 572 -12.74 17.35 -41.86
C ILE A 572 -13.28 18.75 -42.22
N LYS A 573 -13.02 19.78 -41.42
CA LYS A 573 -13.46 21.16 -41.70
C LYS A 573 -12.63 21.89 -42.77
N ILE A 574 -11.54 21.29 -43.25
CA ILE A 574 -10.64 21.87 -44.27
C ILE A 574 -10.92 21.27 -45.66
N VAL A 575 -11.78 20.24 -45.73
CA VAL A 575 -12.37 19.68 -46.96
C VAL A 575 -13.76 20.27 -47.13
#